data_AF-A0A7W6RDY2-F1
#
_entry.id   AF-A0A7W6RDY2-F1
#
_cell.length_a   1.000
_cell.length_b   1.000
_cell.length_c   1.000
_cell.angle_alpha   90.00
_cell.angle_beta   90.00
_cell.angle_gamma   90.00
#
_symmetry.space_group_name_H-M   'P 1'
#
loop_
_entity.id
_entity.type
_entity.pdbx_description
1 polymer ?
#
loop_
_entity_poly.entity_id
_entity_poly.type
_entity_poly.pdbx_seq_one_letter_code
_entity_poly.pdbx_strand_id
1 'polypeptide(L)'
;MPLSTLMSSILRRTRRILLATAAINIDAVERFDGDVSALDLHDITAVGGFGEPIGVRAAFSFDNSLLRALYGRFTADIPVPRGQEDLFCRDTAAEIANMILGTSSGDFPEVGRSIAMTPVIVLTEDRHIDRRHHAVFGTMRVRAPSGRLDVHLLRPRELFDNRLNQLVV
;
A
#
# COMPACT_ATOMS: atom_id res chain seq x y z
N MET A 1 -10.20 12.84 10.09
CA MET A 1 -10.66 11.43 10.13
C MET A 1 -9.73 10.57 10.99
N PRO A 2 -10.26 9.63 11.81
CA PRO A 2 -9.45 8.65 12.55
C PRO A 2 -8.69 7.68 11.64
N LEU A 3 -7.51 7.23 12.07
CA LEU A 3 -6.69 6.29 11.29
C LEU A 3 -7.38 4.94 11.07
N SER A 4 -8.09 4.44 12.09
CA SER A 4 -8.88 3.20 12.03
C SER A 4 -9.98 3.20 10.95
N THR A 5 -10.60 4.35 10.68
CA THR A 5 -11.59 4.53 9.60
C THR A 5 -10.91 4.40 8.24
N LEU A 6 -9.76 5.06 8.07
CA LEU A 6 -8.94 4.98 6.86
C LEU A 6 -8.45 3.54 6.61
N MET A 7 -7.92 2.87 7.64
CA MET A 7 -7.52 1.46 7.59
C MET A 7 -8.69 0.57 7.14
N SER A 8 -9.88 0.76 7.71
CA SER A 8 -11.04 -0.06 7.36
C SER A 8 -11.48 0.15 5.89
N SER A 9 -11.39 1.37 5.38
CA SER A 9 -11.64 1.68 3.97
C SER A 9 -10.63 0.97 3.06
N ILE A 10 -9.33 1.20 3.31
CA ILE A 10 -8.24 0.62 2.51
C ILE A 10 -8.29 -0.91 2.54
N LEU A 11 -8.54 -1.52 3.70
CA LEU A 11 -8.66 -2.98 3.79
C LEU A 11 -9.83 -3.52 2.97
N ARG A 12 -11.00 -2.89 3.07
CA ARG A 12 -12.18 -3.29 2.30
C ARG A 12 -11.91 -3.21 0.79
N ARG A 13 -11.24 -2.15 0.34
CA ARG A 13 -10.83 -2.00 -1.07
C ARG A 13 -9.76 -3.00 -1.47
N THR A 14 -8.77 -3.24 -0.63
CA THR A 14 -7.73 -4.27 -0.82
C THR A 14 -8.37 -5.63 -1.07
N ARG A 15 -9.29 -6.06 -0.20
CA ARG A 15 -10.03 -7.32 -0.38
C ARG A 15 -10.74 -7.39 -1.73
N ARG A 16 -11.46 -6.32 -2.09
CA ARG A 16 -12.22 -6.28 -3.34
C ARG A 16 -11.30 -6.33 -4.56
N ILE A 17 -10.19 -5.59 -4.55
CA ILE A 17 -9.24 -5.56 -5.65
C ILE A 17 -8.57 -6.93 -5.80
N LEU A 18 -7.99 -7.49 -4.74
CA LEU A 18 -7.32 -8.80 -4.82
C LEU A 18 -8.25 -9.91 -5.32
N LEU A 19 -9.51 -9.91 -4.88
CA LEU A 19 -10.52 -10.84 -5.37
C LEU A 19 -10.87 -10.58 -6.84
N ALA A 20 -11.16 -9.34 -7.22
CA ALA A 20 -11.63 -9.00 -8.55
C ALA A 20 -10.55 -9.13 -9.63
N THR A 21 -9.31 -8.78 -9.34
CA THR A 21 -8.23 -8.72 -10.33
C THR A 21 -7.44 -10.02 -10.43
N ALA A 22 -7.38 -10.80 -9.35
CA ALA A 22 -6.52 -11.97 -9.29
C ALA A 22 -7.19 -13.24 -8.74
N ALA A 23 -8.48 -13.17 -8.38
CA ALA A 23 -9.21 -14.24 -7.70
C ALA A 23 -8.51 -14.70 -6.39
N ILE A 24 -7.83 -13.76 -5.71
CA ILE A 24 -7.12 -14.03 -4.46
C ILE A 24 -8.05 -13.71 -3.29
N ASN A 25 -8.39 -14.73 -2.50
CA ASN A 25 -9.10 -14.56 -1.24
C ASN A 25 -8.13 -14.20 -0.11
N ILE A 26 -8.63 -13.40 0.83
CA ILE A 26 -7.91 -13.07 2.07
C ILE A 26 -8.36 -14.05 3.15
N ASP A 27 -7.40 -14.77 3.73
CA ASP A 27 -7.64 -15.74 4.80
C ASP A 27 -7.72 -15.06 6.17
N ALA A 28 -6.84 -14.09 6.41
CA ALA A 28 -6.73 -13.41 7.70
C ALA A 28 -6.26 -11.96 7.55
N VAL A 29 -6.64 -11.14 8.54
CA VAL A 29 -6.18 -9.75 8.65
C VAL A 29 -5.81 -9.45 10.10
N GLU A 30 -4.59 -8.97 10.31
CA GLU A 30 -4.15 -8.41 11.59
C GLU A 30 -4.07 -6.88 11.46
N ARG A 31 -4.40 -6.16 12.53
CA ARG A 31 -4.35 -4.69 12.56
C ARG A 31 -3.58 -4.23 13.79
N PHE A 32 -2.69 -3.27 13.57
CA PHE A 32 -1.87 -2.64 14.60
C PHE A 32 -2.04 -1.13 14.47
N ASP A 33 -2.67 -0.47 15.43
CA ASP A 33 -2.90 0.99 15.45
C ASP A 33 -2.19 1.58 16.67
N GLY A 34 -1.35 2.60 16.46
CA GLY A 34 -0.71 3.37 17.55
C GLY A 34 0.45 2.69 18.28
N ASP A 35 0.53 1.35 18.25
CA ASP A 35 1.54 0.53 18.93
C ASP A 35 2.63 -0.03 17.98
N VAL A 36 2.86 0.67 16.87
CA VAL A 36 3.86 0.26 15.89
C VAL A 36 5.09 1.16 16.05
N SER A 37 6.13 0.65 16.72
CA SER A 37 7.38 1.38 16.96
C SER A 37 8.28 1.47 15.73
N ALA A 38 8.13 0.55 14.78
CA ALA A 38 8.85 0.52 13.52
C ALA A 38 8.06 -0.22 12.44
N LEU A 39 8.43 0.02 11.18
CA LEU A 39 7.87 -0.65 10.00
C LEU A 39 8.95 -1.47 9.32
N ASP A 40 8.65 -2.72 9.03
CA ASP A 40 9.44 -3.58 8.17
C ASP A 40 8.80 -3.63 6.79
N LEU A 41 9.52 -3.11 5.80
CA LEU A 41 9.15 -3.16 4.40
C LEU A 41 9.88 -4.32 3.73
N HIS A 42 9.13 -5.13 2.98
CA HIS A 42 9.63 -6.16 2.07
C HIS A 42 10.25 -5.56 0.80
N ASP A 43 10.99 -6.42 0.10
CA ASP A 43 11.71 -6.20 -1.15
C ASP A 43 10.98 -5.28 -2.13
N ILE A 44 9.68 -5.48 -2.35
CA ILE A 44 8.89 -4.64 -3.25
C ILE A 44 7.78 -3.97 -2.47
N THR A 45 7.90 -2.64 -2.38
CA THR A 45 6.94 -1.79 -1.68
C THR A 45 6.47 -0.65 -2.59
N ALA A 46 5.16 -0.60 -2.86
CA ALA A 46 4.55 0.52 -3.57
C ALA A 46 4.11 1.61 -2.57
N VAL A 47 4.57 2.83 -2.76
CA VAL A 47 4.34 3.96 -1.84
C VAL A 47 3.52 5.03 -2.55
N GLY A 48 2.40 5.40 -1.93
CA GLY A 48 1.54 6.49 -2.37
C GLY A 48 0.83 7.11 -1.17
N GLY A 49 -0.40 7.58 -1.37
CA GLY A 49 -1.22 8.11 -0.29
C GLY A 49 -2.14 9.24 -0.71
N PHE A 50 -2.68 9.90 0.30
CA PHE A 50 -3.63 11.01 0.14
C PHE A 50 -3.02 12.27 0.72
N GLY A 51 -3.11 13.37 -0.03
CA GLY A 51 -2.82 14.71 0.46
C GLY A 51 -3.90 15.22 1.40
N GLU A 52 -3.85 16.52 1.67
CA GLU A 52 -4.86 17.19 2.47
C GLU A 52 -6.25 17.02 1.83
N PRO A 53 -7.32 16.86 2.64
CA PRO A 53 -7.34 16.95 4.11
C PRO A 53 -7.03 15.63 4.86
N ILE A 54 -6.68 14.55 4.15
CA ILE A 54 -6.40 13.25 4.78
C ILE A 54 -4.98 13.23 5.36
N GLY A 55 -4.00 13.68 4.59
CA GLY A 55 -2.61 13.84 5.03
C GLY A 55 -1.98 12.52 5.49
N VAL A 56 -1.91 11.52 4.59
CA VAL A 56 -1.38 10.18 4.90
C VAL A 56 -0.50 9.64 3.78
N ARG A 57 0.58 8.96 4.16
CA ARG A 57 1.34 8.06 3.27
C ARG A 57 0.87 6.63 3.46
N ALA A 58 0.76 5.89 2.37
CA ALA A 58 0.47 4.46 2.37
C ALA A 58 1.61 3.71 1.70
N ALA A 59 2.13 2.69 2.36
CA ALA A 59 3.12 1.77 1.83
C ALA A 59 2.49 0.37 1.72
N PHE A 60 2.44 -0.17 0.52
CA PHE A 60 1.92 -1.49 0.20
C PHE A 60 3.11 -2.40 -0.05
N SER A 61 3.46 -3.18 0.96
CA SER A 61 4.65 -4.00 0.99
C SER A 61 4.29 -5.46 0.74
N PHE A 62 4.81 -6.04 -0.34
CA PHE A 62 4.38 -7.34 -0.84
C PHE A 62 5.41 -8.42 -0.55
N ASP A 63 4.97 -9.54 0.02
CA ASP A 63 5.75 -10.77 -0.04
C ASP A 63 5.90 -11.21 -1.50
N ASN A 64 7.09 -11.73 -1.85
CA ASN A 64 7.43 -12.11 -3.22
C ASN A 64 6.40 -13.07 -3.85
N SER A 65 5.95 -14.07 -3.09
CA SER A 65 4.99 -15.07 -3.58
C SER A 65 3.63 -14.46 -3.95
N LEU A 66 3.14 -13.49 -3.18
CA LEU A 66 1.90 -12.80 -3.47
C LEU A 66 2.04 -11.94 -4.71
N LEU A 67 3.14 -11.18 -4.79
CA LEU A 67 3.40 -10.32 -5.94
C LEU A 67 3.58 -11.11 -7.23
N ARG A 68 4.25 -12.27 -7.19
CA ARG A 68 4.38 -13.16 -8.36
C ARG A 68 3.03 -13.75 -8.79
N ALA A 69 2.16 -14.09 -7.85
CA ALA A 69 0.80 -14.51 -8.16
C ALA A 69 -0.02 -13.39 -8.82
N LEU A 70 0.10 -12.15 -8.33
CA LEU A 70 -0.53 -10.98 -8.94
C LEU A 70 0.01 -10.72 -10.34
N TYR A 71 1.33 -10.70 -10.50
CA TYR A 71 2.01 -10.53 -11.78
C TYR A 71 1.50 -11.54 -12.81
N GLY A 72 1.48 -12.83 -12.48
CA GLY A 72 1.02 -13.87 -13.40
C GLY A 72 -0.44 -13.70 -13.84
N ARG A 73 -1.29 -13.06 -13.03
CA ARG A 73 -2.67 -12.71 -13.40
C ARG A 73 -2.74 -11.48 -14.30
N PHE A 74 -1.96 -10.45 -13.98
CA PHE A 74 -1.93 -9.19 -14.75
C PHE A 74 -1.31 -9.37 -16.13
N THR A 75 -0.38 -10.29 -16.29
CA THR A 75 0.32 -10.53 -17.55
C THR A 75 -0.17 -11.78 -18.28
N ALA A 76 -1.26 -12.41 -17.84
CA ALA A 76 -1.76 -13.66 -18.42
C ALA A 76 -2.00 -13.55 -19.93
N ASP A 77 -2.53 -12.40 -20.37
CA ASP A 77 -2.88 -12.12 -21.77
C ASP A 77 -1.95 -11.08 -22.42
N ILE A 78 -0.81 -10.78 -21.78
CA ILE A 78 0.14 -9.75 -22.25
C ILE A 78 1.49 -10.41 -22.54
N PRO A 79 2.05 -10.23 -23.76
CA PRO A 79 3.39 -10.72 -24.05
C PRO A 79 4.41 -9.87 -23.29
N VAL A 80 4.98 -10.44 -22.22
CA VAL A 80 6.08 -9.82 -21.47
C VAL A 80 7.39 -10.10 -22.21
N PRO A 81 8.13 -9.06 -22.65
CA PRO A 81 9.42 -9.26 -23.28
C PRO A 81 10.41 -9.92 -22.31
N ARG A 82 11.25 -10.82 -22.84
CA ARG A 82 12.32 -11.44 -22.04
C ARG A 82 13.23 -10.38 -21.43
N GLY A 83 13.52 -10.50 -20.14
CA GLY A 83 14.34 -9.56 -19.40
C GLY A 83 13.58 -8.34 -18.86
N GLN A 84 12.26 -8.25 -19.07
CA GLN A 84 11.40 -7.20 -18.51
C GLN A 84 10.47 -7.70 -17.40
N GLU A 85 10.60 -8.95 -16.97
CA GLU A 85 9.73 -9.56 -15.97
C GLU A 85 9.75 -8.80 -14.65
N ASP A 86 10.91 -8.32 -14.22
CA ASP A 86 11.03 -7.55 -12.98
C ASP A 86 10.43 -6.14 -13.10
N LEU A 87 10.48 -5.53 -14.29
CA LEU A 87 9.82 -4.25 -14.55
C LEU A 87 8.29 -4.41 -14.43
N PHE A 88 7.72 -5.39 -15.14
CA PHE A 88 6.28 -5.66 -15.09
C PHE A 88 5.81 -6.12 -13.70
N CYS A 89 6.68 -6.82 -12.96
CA CYS A 89 6.40 -7.18 -11.58
C CYS A 89 6.30 -5.93 -10.67
N ARG A 90 7.19 -4.95 -10.83
CA ARG A 90 7.12 -3.65 -10.15
C ARG A 90 5.89 -2.85 -10.58
N ASP A 91 5.59 -2.82 -11.88
CA ASP A 91 4.41 -2.13 -12.41
C ASP A 91 3.12 -2.74 -11.86
N THR A 92 3.08 -4.06 -11.68
CA THR A 92 1.95 -4.75 -11.02
C THR A 92 1.77 -4.25 -9.58
N ALA A 93 2.85 -4.12 -8.81
CA ALA A 93 2.77 -3.58 -7.44
C ALA A 93 2.22 -2.14 -7.43
N ALA A 94 2.70 -1.30 -8.34
CA ALA A 94 2.23 0.07 -8.49
C ALA A 94 0.75 0.15 -8.86
N GLU A 95 0.32 -0.68 -9.81
CA GLU A 95 -1.06 -0.70 -10.30
C GLU A 95 -2.05 -1.18 -9.21
N ILE A 96 -1.68 -2.21 -8.46
CA ILE A 96 -2.47 -2.67 -7.31
C ILE A 96 -2.62 -1.56 -6.27
N ALA A 97 -1.54 -0.88 -5.91
CA ALA A 97 -1.59 0.24 -4.98
C ALA A 97 -2.43 1.41 -5.52
N ASN A 98 -2.30 1.75 -6.81
CA ASN A 98 -3.10 2.77 -7.47
C ASN A 98 -4.60 2.45 -7.42
N MET A 99 -5.00 1.22 -7.77
CA MET A 99 -6.40 0.80 -7.70
C MET A 99 -6.94 0.82 -6.26
N ILE A 100 -6.16 0.38 -5.28
CA ILE A 100 -6.58 0.40 -3.88
C ILE A 100 -6.76 1.84 -3.42
N LEU A 101 -5.78 2.72 -3.64
CA LEU A 101 -5.87 4.13 -3.24
C LEU A 101 -7.01 4.85 -3.98
N GLY A 102 -7.06 4.70 -5.30
CA GLY A 102 -8.07 5.32 -6.15
C GLY A 102 -9.48 4.93 -5.76
N THR A 103 -9.73 3.64 -5.53
CA THR A 103 -11.07 3.20 -5.08
C THR A 103 -11.35 3.55 -3.62
N SER A 104 -10.34 3.64 -2.76
CA SER A 104 -10.51 4.07 -1.37
C SER A 104 -10.87 5.55 -1.26
N SER A 105 -10.43 6.39 -2.22
CA SER A 105 -10.76 7.82 -2.24
C SER A 105 -12.27 8.09 -2.19
N GLY A 106 -13.07 7.23 -2.84
CA GLY A 106 -14.54 7.35 -2.87
C GLY A 106 -15.25 6.97 -1.57
N ASP A 107 -14.55 6.42 -0.58
CA ASP A 107 -15.12 6.06 0.71
C ASP A 107 -14.97 7.17 1.76
N PHE A 108 -14.31 8.28 1.43
CA PHE A 108 -14.05 9.37 2.37
C PHE A 108 -15.11 10.46 2.24
N PRO A 109 -15.86 10.77 3.32
CA PRO A 109 -16.85 11.84 3.32
C PRO A 109 -16.14 13.20 3.39
N GLU A 110 -15.65 13.67 2.26
CA GLU A 110 -15.18 15.06 2.07
C GLU A 110 -16.12 15.72 1.05
N VAL A 111 -17.34 16.04 1.51
CA VAL A 111 -18.36 16.70 0.69
C VAL A 111 -17.84 18.07 0.28
N GLY A 112 -17.47 18.21 -1.00
CA GLY A 112 -17.06 19.48 -1.61
C GLY A 112 -15.56 19.74 -1.72
N ARG A 113 -14.68 18.79 -1.36
CA ARG A 113 -13.22 18.93 -1.57
C ARG A 113 -12.66 17.74 -2.35
N SER A 114 -11.90 18.03 -3.40
CA SER A 114 -11.13 17.02 -4.12
C SER A 114 -10.01 16.49 -3.23
N ILE A 115 -9.90 15.18 -3.10
CA ILE A 115 -8.83 14.53 -2.34
C ILE A 115 -7.65 14.36 -3.28
N ALA A 116 -6.57 15.11 -3.05
CA ALA A 116 -5.36 14.94 -3.82
C ALA A 116 -4.74 13.56 -3.53
N MET A 117 -4.38 12.81 -4.57
CA MET A 117 -3.58 11.60 -4.44
C MET A 117 -2.13 11.89 -4.83
N THR A 118 -1.19 11.21 -4.19
CA THR A 118 0.20 11.28 -4.59
C THR A 118 0.50 10.19 -5.60
N PRO A 119 1.36 10.45 -6.61
CA PRO A 119 1.83 9.40 -7.51
C PRO A 119 2.38 8.22 -6.71
N VAL A 120 2.05 7.00 -7.14
CA VAL A 120 2.63 5.79 -6.56
C VAL A 120 4.03 5.60 -7.14
N ILE A 121 4.99 5.37 -6.26
CA ILE A 121 6.36 4.96 -6.63
C ILE A 121 6.65 3.57 -6.06
N VAL A 122 7.58 2.84 -6.67
CA VAL A 122 7.98 1.52 -6.19
C VAL A 122 9.38 1.58 -5.60
N LEU A 123 9.52 1.06 -4.39
CA LEU A 123 10.78 0.80 -3.70
C LEU A 123 11.12 -0.68 -3.88
N THR A 124 12.41 -0.97 -4.09
CA THR A 124 12.92 -2.30 -4.43
C THR A 124 13.99 -2.77 -3.44
N GLU A 125 13.86 -2.37 -2.18
CA GLU A 125 14.79 -2.65 -1.10
C GLU A 125 14.01 -2.96 0.17
N ASP A 126 14.41 -4.00 0.89
CA ASP A 126 13.99 -4.21 2.27
C ASP A 126 14.41 -3.00 3.12
N ARG A 127 13.51 -2.52 3.96
CA ARG A 127 13.77 -1.31 4.75
C ARG A 127 13.10 -1.38 6.11
N HIS A 128 13.87 -1.04 7.13
CA HIS A 128 13.38 -0.78 8.48
C HIS A 128 13.17 0.72 8.67
N ILE A 129 11.98 1.13 9.14
CA ILE A 129 11.66 2.54 9.40
C ILE A 129 11.22 2.69 10.86
N ASP A 130 12.09 3.28 11.66
CA ASP A 130 11.74 3.63 13.04
C ASP A 130 10.66 4.72 13.09
N ARG A 131 9.81 4.68 14.11
CA ARG A 131 8.83 5.73 14.36
C ARG A 131 9.50 6.93 15.04
N ARG A 132 9.40 8.12 14.42
CA ARG A 132 9.77 9.38 15.08
C ARG A 132 8.74 9.82 16.11
N HIS A 133 9.20 10.66 17.05
CA HIS A 133 8.29 11.43 17.90
C HIS A 133 7.25 12.14 17.02
N HIS A 134 5.96 11.99 17.39
CA HIS A 134 4.78 12.55 16.72
C HIS A 134 4.28 11.84 15.45
N ALA A 135 4.99 10.83 14.94
CA ALA A 135 4.45 10.01 13.86
C ALA A 135 3.42 9.01 14.41
N VAL A 136 2.31 8.85 13.68
CA VAL A 136 1.30 7.82 13.94
C VAL A 136 1.37 6.79 12.82
N PHE A 137 1.63 5.55 13.20
CA PHE A 137 1.67 4.40 12.31
C PHE A 137 0.46 3.51 12.53
N GLY A 138 -0.12 3.05 11.42
CA GLY A 138 -1.12 1.99 11.40
C GLY A 138 -0.69 0.91 10.40
N THR A 139 -0.68 -0.35 10.81
CA THR A 139 -0.32 -1.47 9.94
C THR A 139 -1.50 -2.42 9.81
N MET A 140 -1.80 -2.82 8.59
CA MET A 140 -2.72 -3.91 8.27
C MET A 140 -1.93 -5.01 7.59
N ARG A 141 -1.92 -6.19 8.19
CA ARG A 141 -1.28 -7.36 7.62
C ARG A 141 -2.36 -8.26 7.02
N VAL A 142 -2.33 -8.40 5.71
CA VAL A 142 -3.29 -9.16 4.92
C VAL A 142 -2.65 -10.47 4.49
N ARG A 143 -3.18 -11.61 4.93
CA ARG A 143 -2.70 -12.94 4.53
C ARG A 143 -3.65 -13.57 3.52
N ALA A 144 -3.07 -14.21 2.52
CA ALA A 144 -3.73 -14.97 1.48
C ALA A 144 -2.98 -16.29 1.23
N PRO A 145 -3.56 -17.27 0.51
CA PRO A 145 -2.88 -18.53 0.24
C PRO A 145 -1.57 -18.36 -0.55
N SER A 146 -1.49 -17.31 -1.37
CA SER A 146 -0.32 -16.98 -2.18
C SER A 146 0.73 -16.15 -1.47
N GLY A 147 0.52 -15.72 -0.21
CA GLY A 147 1.48 -14.91 0.55
C GLY A 147 0.81 -13.79 1.33
N ARG A 148 1.54 -12.70 1.57
CA ARG A 148 1.09 -11.61 2.44
C ARG A 148 1.34 -10.23 1.81
N LEU A 149 0.46 -9.31 2.17
CA LEU A 149 0.56 -7.88 1.88
C LEU A 149 0.49 -7.15 3.22
N ASP A 150 1.54 -6.42 3.56
CA ASP A 150 1.53 -5.47 4.67
C ASP A 150 1.21 -4.07 4.13
N VAL A 151 0.21 -3.41 4.70
CA VAL A 151 -0.19 -2.04 4.34
C VAL A 151 0.07 -1.13 5.53
N HIS A 152 1.04 -0.25 5.39
CA HIS A 152 1.42 0.72 6.41
C HIS A 152 0.88 2.09 6.07
N LEU A 153 0.28 2.75 7.06
CA LEU A 153 -0.23 4.10 6.98
C LEU A 153 0.58 5.00 7.92
N LEU A 154 1.14 6.07 7.39
CA LEU A 154 2.02 6.99 8.13
C LEU A 154 1.44 8.40 8.12
N ARG A 155 1.33 9.00 9.30
CA ARG A 155 0.87 10.40 9.50
C ARG A 155 1.77 11.13 10.52
N PRO A 156 1.84 12.47 10.48
CA PRO A 156 1.46 13.31 9.35
C PRO A 156 2.34 13.02 8.12
N ARG A 157 1.79 13.22 6.92
CA ARG A 157 2.45 12.85 5.66
C ARG A 157 3.77 13.60 5.46
N GLU A 158 3.86 14.81 5.97
CA GLU A 158 4.95 15.77 5.79
C GLU A 158 6.24 15.34 6.50
N LEU A 159 6.15 14.38 7.43
CA LEU A 159 7.33 13.80 8.07
C LEU A 159 8.09 12.83 7.15
N PHE A 160 7.50 12.44 6.01
CA PHE A 160 8.03 11.41 5.13
C PHE A 160 8.06 11.89 3.67
N ASP A 161 9.22 11.74 3.03
CA ASP A 161 9.32 11.93 1.58
C ASP A 161 8.59 10.80 0.82
N ASN A 162 8.60 10.84 -0.52
CA ASN A 162 7.94 9.82 -1.32
C ASN A 162 8.63 8.44 -1.20
N ARG A 163 9.90 8.39 -0.77
CA ARG A 163 10.66 7.17 -0.51
C ARG A 163 10.59 6.72 0.94
N LEU A 164 9.72 7.34 1.75
CA LEU A 164 9.58 7.10 3.18
C LEU A 164 10.85 7.41 3.99
N ASN A 165 11.77 8.23 3.46
CA ASN A 165 12.83 8.80 4.28
C ASN A 165 12.19 9.82 5.23
N GLN A 166 12.66 9.82 6.47
CA GLN A 166 12.22 10.79 7.46
C GLN A 166 12.82 12.17 7.13
N LEU A 167 11.96 13.17 7.00
CA LEU A 167 12.39 14.55 6.78
C LEU A 167 12.77 15.19 8.11
N VAL A 168 13.84 15.98 8.11
CA VAL A 168 14.17 16.85 9.24
C VAL A 168 13.25 18.06 9.13
N VAL A 169 12.28 18.15 10.04
CA VAL A 169 11.35 19.28 10.16
C VAL A 169 11.78 20.12 11.35
#